data_AF-A0A366SE81-F1
#
_entry.id   AF-A0A366SE81-F1
#
_cell.length_a   1.000
_cell.length_b   1.000
_cell.length_c   1.000
_cell.angle_alpha   90.00
_cell.angle_beta   90.00
_cell.angle_gamma   90.00
#
_symmetry.space_group_name_H-M   'P 1'
#
loop_
_entity.id
_entity.type
_entity.pdbx_description
1 polymer ?
#
loop_
_entity_poly.entity_id
_entity_poly.type
_entity_poly.pdbx_seq_one_letter_code
_entity_poly.pdbx_strand_id
1 'polypeptide(L)'
;MFNARTLRYEEDVYNAFAGYCTHLNSIFPSGFVYGHPQTFFDISLCWIASRAIRRRKVSERYTGHPAHQGLPSWSWMGWKGSTHFPLDAESEGGGFPTVGFTESITEWYAMEYPDSYKKQRINSTWSQCRKAPVGSMAESWRCEEFEPPALTRRTTRYKQSDPIKMPKELPSHRYISLLDEGPCPETRWYPIPVMPFGTEDETSSGLHRGYQYLWCRTARAILTVTDQKLYPTDGLHTIDHQVPYHLLKNKDGGTVGALLPHNEHDSESLRQDTPVELIAIAKGWSTILKEESVEKEESTTHPAETPLTLEEEEAIREEKKEYWSEFYKEVPWMDRFEEGKEKKQDGYHVLWIEWENGVAYRKGYGFVLEKEWNSVAETSRVDITLG
;
A
#
# COMPACT_ATOMS: atom_id res chain seq x y z
N MET A 1 4.81 -13.82 2.69
CA MET A 1 5.17 -15.23 2.97
C MET A 1 4.84 -15.72 4.40
N PHE A 2 4.97 -14.93 5.47
CA PHE A 2 4.63 -15.38 6.84
C PHE A 2 3.12 -15.60 7.06
N ASN A 3 2.29 -14.66 6.62
CA ASN A 3 0.86 -14.66 6.95
C ASN A 3 0.03 -15.79 6.29
N ALA A 4 0.57 -16.44 5.26
CA ALA A 4 -0.03 -17.61 4.62
C ALA A 4 0.26 -18.92 5.39
N ARG A 5 1.17 -18.91 6.37
CA ARG A 5 1.51 -20.11 7.15
C ARG A 5 0.34 -20.56 8.02
N THR A 6 0.19 -21.87 8.13
CA THR A 6 -0.75 -22.50 9.05
C THR A 6 -0.10 -22.62 10.43
N LEU A 7 -0.74 -22.05 11.44
CA LEU A 7 -0.35 -22.18 12.84
C LEU A 7 -1.23 -23.23 13.51
N ARG A 8 -0.72 -23.87 14.57
CA ARG A 8 -1.51 -24.82 15.38
C ARG A 8 -2.68 -24.10 16.08
N TYR A 9 -2.39 -22.92 16.63
CA TYR A 9 -3.36 -21.99 17.20
C TYR A 9 -3.20 -20.67 16.44
N GLU A 10 -4.27 -20.17 15.82
CA GLU A 10 -4.15 -18.99 14.94
C GLU A 10 -3.93 -17.70 15.74
N GLU A 11 -4.38 -17.67 16.98
CA GLU A 11 -4.14 -16.61 17.97
C GLU A 11 -2.66 -16.40 18.32
N ASP A 12 -1.81 -17.41 18.11
CA ASP A 12 -0.37 -17.34 18.42
C ASP A 12 0.45 -16.56 17.39
N VAL A 13 -0.18 -16.02 16.34
CA VAL A 13 0.51 -15.30 15.25
C VAL A 13 1.43 -14.19 15.75
N TYR A 14 1.01 -13.44 16.78
CA TYR A 14 1.83 -12.38 17.36
C TYR A 14 3.10 -12.95 17.98
N ASN A 15 2.96 -13.99 18.82
CA ASN A 15 4.09 -14.63 19.49
C ASN A 15 5.03 -15.30 18.47
N ALA A 16 4.46 -15.96 17.45
CA ALA A 16 5.22 -16.58 16.37
C ALA A 16 6.01 -15.55 15.53
N PHE A 17 5.48 -14.34 15.37
CA PHE A 17 6.17 -13.26 14.68
C PHE A 17 7.15 -12.49 15.58
N ALA A 18 6.95 -12.48 16.90
CA ALA A 18 7.80 -11.75 17.85
C ALA A 18 9.30 -12.15 17.75
N GLY A 19 9.60 -13.41 17.41
CA GLY A 19 10.96 -13.86 17.11
C GLY A 19 11.60 -13.10 15.94
N TYR A 20 10.82 -12.80 14.88
CA TYR A 20 11.26 -11.97 13.76
C TYR A 20 11.30 -10.48 14.14
N CYS A 21 10.35 -10.00 14.96
CA CYS A 21 10.37 -8.61 15.46
C CYS A 21 11.67 -8.27 16.19
N THR A 22 12.27 -9.20 16.90
CA THR A 22 13.52 -8.93 17.64
C THR A 22 14.63 -8.47 16.71
N HIS A 23 14.76 -9.11 15.54
CA HIS A 23 15.69 -8.67 14.51
C HIS A 23 15.24 -7.36 13.85
N LEU A 24 13.97 -7.23 13.48
CA LEU A 24 13.46 -6.04 12.79
C LEU A 24 13.48 -4.77 13.66
N ASN A 25 13.29 -4.90 14.98
CA ASN A 25 13.39 -3.80 15.93
C ASN A 25 14.80 -3.20 15.96
N SER A 26 15.84 -3.98 15.64
CA SER A 26 17.21 -3.46 15.51
C SER A 26 17.44 -2.60 14.26
N ILE A 27 16.46 -2.57 13.34
CA ILE A 27 16.54 -1.79 12.08
C ILE A 27 15.71 -0.50 12.21
N PHE A 28 14.53 -0.59 12.83
CA PHE A 28 13.59 0.53 12.95
C PHE A 28 13.59 1.10 14.39
N PRO A 29 13.99 2.37 14.61
CA PRO A 29 14.25 2.93 15.94
C PRO A 29 13.03 3.05 16.87
N SER A 30 11.82 2.87 16.36
CA SER A 30 10.58 2.85 17.16
C SER A 30 9.93 1.47 17.24
N GLY A 31 10.55 0.44 16.66
CA GLY A 31 10.05 -0.92 16.66
C GLY A 31 8.70 -1.10 15.94
N PHE A 32 7.97 -2.13 16.34
CA PHE A 32 6.75 -2.58 15.68
C PHE A 32 5.57 -2.71 16.64
N VAL A 33 4.36 -2.52 16.11
CA VAL A 33 3.09 -2.85 16.78
C VAL A 33 2.26 -3.74 15.87
N TYR A 34 1.93 -4.96 16.31
CA TYR A 34 1.17 -5.94 15.53
C TYR A 34 1.67 -6.13 14.07
N GLY A 35 2.99 -6.18 13.89
CA GLY A 35 3.59 -6.36 12.56
C GLY A 35 3.67 -5.11 11.70
N HIS A 36 3.35 -3.93 12.24
CA HIS A 36 3.48 -2.64 11.58
C HIS A 36 4.67 -1.86 12.15
N PRO A 37 5.63 -1.42 11.32
CA PRO A 37 6.72 -0.55 11.79
C PRO A 37 6.14 0.80 12.21
N GLN A 38 6.48 1.28 13.42
CA GLN A 38 5.92 2.53 13.92
C GLN A 38 6.27 3.72 13.02
N THR A 39 7.51 3.80 12.52
CA THR A 39 8.00 4.85 11.61
C THR A 39 7.10 5.06 10.38
N PHE A 40 6.51 3.99 9.85
CA PHE A 40 5.67 3.96 8.65
C PHE A 40 4.23 3.53 8.97
N PHE A 41 3.76 3.74 10.19
CA PHE A 41 2.53 3.12 10.66
C PHE A 41 1.34 3.40 9.74
N ASP A 42 1.09 4.68 9.42
CA ASP A 42 -0.05 5.12 8.62
C ASP A 42 -0.07 4.49 7.23
N ILE A 43 1.08 4.47 6.53
CA ILE A 43 1.17 3.86 5.19
C ILE A 43 1.13 2.34 5.26
N SER A 44 1.64 1.75 6.34
CA SER A 44 1.60 0.30 6.53
C SER A 44 0.17 -0.19 6.80
N LEU A 45 -0.72 0.67 7.32
CA LEU A 45 -2.16 0.41 7.38
C LEU A 45 -2.81 0.38 5.99
N CYS A 46 -2.12 0.73 4.90
CA CYS A 46 -2.65 0.56 3.54
C CYS A 46 -2.35 -0.83 2.96
N TRP A 47 -1.93 -1.81 3.78
CA TRP A 47 -1.70 -3.18 3.29
C TRP A 47 -2.91 -3.76 2.57
N ILE A 48 -2.65 -4.58 1.56
CA ILE A 48 -3.65 -5.17 0.68
C ILE A 48 -3.55 -6.69 0.67
N ALA A 49 -4.66 -7.33 0.29
CA ALA A 49 -4.76 -8.76 0.05
C ALA A 49 -4.47 -9.06 -1.43
N SER A 50 -3.57 -10.00 -1.68
CA SER A 50 -3.24 -10.45 -3.05
C SER A 50 -4.27 -11.40 -3.64
N ARG A 51 -4.97 -12.11 -2.76
CA ARG A 51 -6.11 -12.98 -3.01
C ARG A 51 -7.04 -12.84 -1.80
N ALA A 52 -8.28 -13.31 -1.92
CA ALA A 52 -9.20 -13.35 -0.79
C ALA A 52 -8.52 -14.01 0.43
N ILE A 53 -8.38 -13.25 1.51
CA ILE A 53 -7.89 -13.73 2.81
C ILE A 53 -9.07 -13.96 3.73
N ARG A 54 -8.87 -14.70 4.83
CA ARG A 54 -9.91 -14.89 5.85
C ARG A 54 -9.45 -14.43 7.22
N ARG A 55 -10.38 -14.09 8.10
CA ARG A 55 -10.04 -13.87 9.52
C ARG A 55 -9.44 -15.10 10.15
N ARG A 56 -8.45 -14.87 11.01
CA ARG A 56 -7.98 -15.89 11.94
C ARG A 56 -9.05 -16.14 12.99
N LYS A 57 -9.26 -17.42 13.29
CA LYS A 57 -10.25 -17.84 14.29
C LYS A 57 -9.51 -18.28 15.54
N VAL A 58 -9.86 -17.67 16.66
CA VAL A 58 -9.33 -18.04 17.98
C VAL A 58 -9.89 -19.41 18.37
N SER A 59 -9.05 -20.25 18.99
CA SER A 59 -9.47 -21.58 19.44
C SER A 59 -10.53 -21.49 20.53
N GLU A 60 -11.46 -22.46 20.55
CA GLU A 60 -12.40 -22.66 21.67
C GLU A 60 -11.68 -22.89 23.02
N ARG A 61 -10.40 -23.27 22.98
CA ARG A 61 -9.55 -23.49 24.18
C ARG A 61 -8.82 -22.23 24.64
N TYR A 62 -9.03 -21.10 23.99
CA TYR A 62 -8.39 -19.85 24.37
C TYR A 62 -8.86 -19.40 25.75
N THR A 63 -7.92 -19.25 26.67
CA THR A 63 -8.15 -18.85 28.06
C THR A 63 -7.71 -17.41 28.34
N GLY A 64 -7.31 -16.67 27.30
CA GLY A 64 -6.91 -15.27 27.44
C GLY A 64 -8.11 -14.34 27.59
N HIS A 65 -7.82 -13.05 27.76
CA HIS A 65 -8.85 -12.11 28.15
C HIS A 65 -9.86 -11.84 27.01
N PRO A 66 -11.19 -11.83 27.27
CA PRO A 66 -12.23 -11.78 26.25
C PRO A 66 -12.14 -10.64 25.24
N ALA A 67 -11.68 -9.46 25.66
CA ALA A 67 -11.43 -8.32 24.78
C ALA A 67 -10.29 -8.54 23.77
N HIS A 68 -9.59 -9.68 23.83
CA HIS A 68 -8.53 -10.07 22.90
C HIS A 68 -8.89 -11.32 22.09
N GLN A 69 -10.19 -11.69 22.06
CA GLN A 69 -10.72 -12.88 21.37
C GLN A 69 -10.66 -12.82 19.84
N GLY A 70 -10.18 -11.71 19.27
CA GLY A 70 -10.00 -11.56 17.84
C GLY A 70 -8.81 -10.64 17.60
N LEU A 71 -7.73 -11.19 17.04
CA LEU A 71 -6.60 -10.41 16.56
C LEU A 71 -7.08 -9.20 15.74
N PRO A 72 -6.37 -8.07 15.81
CA PRO A 72 -6.91 -6.81 15.34
C PRO A 72 -7.22 -6.77 13.85
N SER A 73 -8.32 -6.11 13.45
CA SER A 73 -8.72 -5.99 12.05
C SER A 73 -7.84 -5.10 11.20
N TRP A 74 -7.27 -4.08 11.84
CA TRP A 74 -6.36 -3.15 11.21
C TRP A 74 -5.01 -3.76 10.88
N SER A 75 -4.62 -4.83 11.59
CA SER A 75 -3.37 -5.55 11.35
C SER A 75 -3.55 -6.70 10.38
N TRP A 76 -2.61 -6.85 9.46
CA TRP A 76 -2.54 -8.02 8.58
C TRP A 76 -2.46 -9.35 9.36
N MET A 77 -1.96 -9.31 10.61
CA MET A 77 -1.87 -10.48 11.48
C MET A 77 -3.25 -11.04 11.86
N GLY A 78 -4.31 -10.23 11.86
CA GLY A 78 -5.68 -10.69 12.11
C GLY A 78 -6.25 -11.59 11.01
N TRP A 79 -5.51 -11.76 9.93
CA TRP A 79 -5.93 -12.46 8.73
C TRP A 79 -4.98 -13.60 8.38
N LYS A 80 -5.47 -14.60 7.66
CA LYS A 80 -4.68 -15.69 7.07
C LYS A 80 -4.76 -15.60 5.56
N GLY A 81 -3.59 -15.51 4.92
CA GLY A 81 -3.44 -15.50 3.47
C GLY A 81 -2.28 -14.64 2.98
N SER A 82 -2.30 -14.31 1.69
CA SER A 82 -1.25 -13.53 1.03
C SER A 82 -1.55 -12.02 1.15
N THR A 83 -0.70 -11.31 1.89
CA THR A 83 -0.83 -9.87 2.16
C THR A 83 0.49 -9.18 1.84
N HIS A 84 0.42 -7.96 1.33
CA HIS A 84 1.58 -7.12 1.01
C HIS A 84 1.34 -5.68 1.44
N PHE A 85 2.42 -5.00 1.84
CA PHE A 85 2.38 -3.54 2.01
C PHE A 85 2.41 -2.86 0.64
N PRO A 86 1.78 -1.70 0.49
CA PRO A 86 1.88 -0.95 -0.76
C PRO A 86 3.33 -0.54 -1.00
N LEU A 87 3.77 -0.63 -2.25
CA LEU A 87 5.03 -0.04 -2.68
C LEU A 87 4.82 1.48 -2.79
N ASP A 88 5.66 2.25 -2.12
CA ASP A 88 5.59 3.72 -2.13
C ASP A 88 6.55 4.31 -3.17
N ALA A 89 5.99 4.77 -4.29
CA ALA A 89 6.74 5.46 -5.34
C ALA A 89 7.45 6.73 -4.86
N GLU A 90 6.97 7.33 -3.75
CA GLU A 90 7.56 8.53 -3.16
C GLU A 90 8.78 8.20 -2.30
N SER A 91 9.00 6.94 -1.90
CA SER A 91 10.09 6.53 -1.02
C SER A 91 11.27 5.91 -1.74
N GLU A 92 11.04 4.96 -2.64
CA GLU A 92 12.09 4.11 -3.20
C GLU A 92 12.33 4.38 -4.69
N GLY A 93 13.60 4.32 -5.10
CA GLY A 93 14.02 4.51 -6.50
C GLY A 93 13.70 3.33 -7.44
N GLY A 94 12.80 2.42 -7.06
CA GLY A 94 12.54 1.17 -7.78
C GLY A 94 11.15 0.59 -7.55
N GLY A 95 10.76 -0.36 -8.41
CA GLY A 95 9.46 -1.04 -8.37
C GLY A 95 8.46 -0.54 -9.43
N PHE A 96 7.26 -1.11 -9.40
CA PHE A 96 6.12 -0.73 -10.26
C PHE A 96 4.91 -0.25 -9.42
N PRO A 97 5.10 0.70 -8.49
CA PRO A 97 3.99 1.18 -7.66
C PRO A 97 2.95 1.94 -8.48
N THR A 98 1.67 1.69 -8.21
CA THR A 98 0.54 2.46 -8.74
C THR A 98 0.10 3.57 -7.79
N VAL A 99 0.83 3.76 -6.68
CA VAL A 99 0.51 4.70 -5.61
C VAL A 99 1.77 5.37 -5.05
N GLY A 100 1.62 6.55 -4.47
CA GLY A 100 2.68 7.23 -3.73
C GLY A 100 2.13 8.03 -2.55
N PHE A 101 2.84 8.02 -1.42
CA PHE A 101 2.43 8.68 -0.19
C PHE A 101 3.17 10.00 0.03
N THR A 102 2.43 11.09 0.24
CA THR A 102 3.03 12.44 0.30
C THR A 102 2.93 13.06 1.69
N GLU A 103 1.86 12.76 2.43
CA GLU A 103 1.64 13.37 3.75
C GLU A 103 0.87 12.47 4.73
N SER A 104 1.35 12.43 5.98
CA SER A 104 0.60 11.88 7.10
C SER A 104 -0.40 12.91 7.61
N ILE A 105 -1.68 12.53 7.73
CA ILE A 105 -2.78 13.43 8.13
C ILE A 105 -3.54 12.96 9.37
N THR A 106 -3.18 11.78 9.89
CA THR A 106 -3.87 11.12 11.00
C THR A 106 -2.85 10.69 12.04
N GLU A 107 -3.05 11.16 13.26
CA GLU A 107 -2.27 10.70 14.41
C GLU A 107 -2.92 9.47 15.04
N TRP A 108 -2.10 8.45 15.28
CA TRP A 108 -2.55 7.17 15.81
C TRP A 108 -2.08 6.94 17.23
N TYR A 109 -2.96 6.35 18.03
CA TYR A 109 -2.70 5.96 19.39
C TYR A 109 -3.11 4.50 19.58
N ALA A 110 -2.29 3.71 20.26
CA ALA A 110 -2.62 2.35 20.63
C ALA A 110 -3.35 2.31 21.98
N MET A 111 -4.28 1.36 22.11
CA MET A 111 -5.08 1.12 23.32
C MET A 111 -5.24 -0.38 23.59
N GLU A 112 -5.29 -0.76 24.87
CA GLU A 112 -5.53 -2.15 25.27
C GLU A 112 -7.01 -2.55 25.19
N TYR A 113 -7.91 -1.60 25.41
CA TYR A 113 -9.36 -1.78 25.41
C TYR A 113 -10.04 -0.61 24.68
N PRO A 114 -11.24 -0.82 24.09
CA PRO A 114 -11.95 0.24 23.37
C PRO A 114 -12.23 1.48 24.22
N ASP A 115 -12.60 1.27 25.48
CA ASP A 115 -12.98 2.32 26.43
C ASP A 115 -11.79 2.81 27.29
N SER A 116 -10.57 2.41 26.92
CA SER A 116 -9.37 2.81 27.68
C SER A 116 -9.14 4.32 27.57
N TYR A 117 -9.05 4.98 28.72
CA TYR A 117 -8.58 6.38 28.79
C TYR A 117 -7.09 6.50 28.48
N LYS A 118 -6.31 5.43 28.74
CA LYS A 118 -4.87 5.40 28.44
C LYS A 118 -4.68 5.10 26.96
N LYS A 119 -4.00 6.03 26.29
CA LYS A 119 -3.65 6.00 24.87
C LYS A 119 -2.15 6.22 24.75
N GLN A 120 -1.47 5.33 24.03
CA GLN A 120 -0.05 5.49 23.74
C GLN A 120 0.14 5.93 22.29
N ARG A 121 0.78 7.07 22.07
CA ARG A 121 1.04 7.57 20.72
C ARG A 121 1.92 6.60 19.94
N ILE A 122 1.55 6.32 18.70
CA ILE A 122 2.35 5.55 17.76
C ILE A 122 3.25 6.53 16.99
N ASN A 123 4.55 6.24 16.95
CA ASN A 123 5.55 7.18 16.41
C ASN A 123 5.71 7.04 14.89
N SER A 124 4.71 7.50 14.13
CA SER A 124 4.78 7.59 12.66
C SER A 124 5.53 8.86 12.23
N THR A 125 6.68 8.67 11.57
CA THR A 125 7.61 9.76 11.25
C THR A 125 8.00 9.85 9.77
N TRP A 126 7.48 8.96 8.91
CA TRP A 126 7.85 8.89 7.49
C TRP A 126 7.60 10.21 6.74
N SER A 127 6.49 10.90 7.03
CA SER A 127 6.13 12.16 6.36
C SER A 127 7.08 13.29 6.73
N GLN A 128 7.56 13.32 7.98
CA GLN A 128 8.60 14.24 8.43
C GLN A 128 9.94 13.92 7.77
N CYS A 129 10.28 12.65 7.61
CA CYS A 129 11.48 12.21 6.90
C CYS A 129 11.46 12.68 5.44
N ARG A 130 10.32 12.57 4.75
CA ARG A 130 10.13 13.10 3.39
C ARG A 130 10.33 14.62 3.29
N LYS A 131 9.98 15.35 4.36
CA LYS A 131 10.13 16.82 4.44
C LYS A 131 11.48 17.25 5.02
N ALA A 132 12.40 16.31 5.29
CA ALA A 132 13.69 16.63 5.89
C ALA A 132 14.56 17.46 4.93
N PRO A 133 15.39 18.40 5.45
CA PRO A 133 16.35 19.14 4.63
C PRO A 133 17.30 18.22 3.86
N VAL A 134 17.76 18.67 2.70
CA VAL A 134 18.76 17.97 1.89
C VAL A 134 20.02 17.70 2.72
N GLY A 135 20.51 16.45 2.68
CA GLY A 135 21.69 16.03 3.44
C GLY A 135 21.42 15.64 4.89
N SER A 136 20.16 15.57 5.31
CA SER A 136 19.79 14.99 6.62
C SER A 136 20.23 13.53 6.73
N MET A 137 20.58 13.08 7.94
CA MET A 137 20.99 11.69 8.26
C MET A 137 22.24 11.23 7.48
N ALA A 138 23.22 12.12 7.34
CA ALA A 138 24.47 11.88 6.60
C ALA A 138 25.34 10.74 7.18
N GLU A 139 25.08 10.32 8.42
CA GLU A 139 25.72 9.18 9.06
C GLU A 139 25.34 7.83 8.43
N SER A 140 24.11 7.71 7.91
CA SER A 140 23.59 6.46 7.32
C SER A 140 23.30 6.58 5.83
N TRP A 141 23.27 7.81 5.30
CA TRP A 141 22.89 8.09 3.91
C TRP A 141 23.88 9.02 3.22
N ARG A 142 24.32 8.64 2.03
CA ARG A 142 24.98 9.55 1.09
C ARG A 142 23.93 10.24 0.23
N CYS A 143 23.91 11.57 0.24
CA CYS A 143 23.02 12.37 -0.59
C CYS A 143 23.76 12.82 -1.86
N GLU A 144 23.21 12.54 -3.02
CA GLU A 144 23.75 12.94 -4.33
C GLU A 144 22.68 13.71 -5.11
N GLU A 145 23.10 14.66 -5.96
CA GLU A 145 22.21 15.33 -6.90
C GLU A 145 21.67 14.30 -7.91
N PHE A 146 20.38 14.38 -8.22
CA PHE A 146 19.75 13.48 -9.18
C PHE A 146 19.70 14.12 -10.55
N GLU A 147 20.43 13.52 -11.50
CA GLU A 147 20.39 13.88 -12.91
C GLU A 147 19.55 12.85 -13.68
N PRO A 148 18.45 13.27 -14.34
CA PRO A 148 17.67 12.38 -15.20
C PRO A 148 18.50 11.80 -16.36
N PRO A 149 18.38 10.49 -16.65
CA PRO A 149 18.97 9.92 -17.86
C PRO A 149 18.45 10.61 -19.13
N ALA A 150 19.26 10.69 -20.19
CA ALA A 150 18.78 11.28 -21.45
C ALA A 150 17.71 10.43 -22.14
N LEU A 151 17.90 9.10 -22.13
CA LEU A 151 17.04 8.13 -22.80
C LEU A 151 16.65 7.01 -21.84
N THR A 152 15.47 6.45 -22.05
CA THR A 152 14.99 5.22 -21.40
C THR A 152 14.45 4.26 -22.44
N ARG A 153 14.59 2.96 -22.19
CA ARG A 153 13.86 1.95 -22.95
C ARG A 153 12.43 1.81 -22.42
N ARG A 154 11.47 1.52 -23.30
CA ARG A 154 10.11 1.12 -22.89
C ARG A 154 10.10 -0.16 -22.04
N THR A 155 11.15 -0.98 -22.12
CA THR A 155 11.31 -2.21 -21.34
C THR A 155 11.32 -1.97 -19.82
N THR A 156 10.75 -2.92 -19.09
CA THR A 156 10.88 -3.12 -17.63
C THR A 156 12.19 -3.82 -17.22
N ARG A 157 13.12 -4.06 -18.16
CA ARG A 157 14.37 -4.79 -17.91
C ARG A 157 15.62 -4.00 -18.33
N TYR A 158 16.33 -3.53 -17.30
CA TYR A 158 17.76 -3.24 -17.22
C TYR A 158 18.34 -2.00 -17.94
N LYS A 159 18.38 -0.88 -17.20
CA LYS A 159 19.61 -0.47 -16.48
C LYS A 159 19.26 -0.39 -14.99
N GLN A 160 20.08 -0.98 -14.13
CA GLN A 160 19.82 -1.09 -12.68
C GLN A 160 19.72 0.27 -11.96
N SER A 161 20.10 1.36 -12.65
CA SER A 161 20.13 2.74 -12.16
C SER A 161 18.91 3.59 -12.51
N ASP A 162 18.08 3.16 -13.47
CA ASP A 162 17.07 4.04 -14.07
C ASP A 162 15.69 3.78 -13.44
N PRO A 163 15.11 4.74 -12.71
CA PRO A 163 13.85 4.53 -12.01
C PRO A 163 12.68 4.45 -12.99
N ILE A 164 11.86 3.38 -12.91
CA ILE A 164 10.83 3.05 -13.90
C ILE A 164 9.49 3.75 -13.61
N LYS A 165 9.06 3.81 -12.35
CA LYS A 165 7.97 4.67 -11.88
C LYS A 165 8.54 5.57 -10.77
N MET A 166 8.36 6.88 -10.94
CA MET A 166 8.98 7.93 -10.12
C MET A 166 8.02 8.52 -9.09
N PRO A 167 8.51 9.28 -8.10
CA PRO A 167 7.70 10.24 -7.37
C PRO A 167 6.94 11.15 -8.34
N LYS A 168 5.85 11.77 -7.89
CA LYS A 168 5.05 12.65 -8.76
C LYS A 168 5.83 13.87 -9.24
N GLU A 169 6.60 14.47 -8.35
CA GLU A 169 7.49 15.58 -8.68
C GLU A 169 8.91 15.08 -8.91
N LEU A 170 9.63 15.75 -9.82
CA LEU A 170 10.99 15.36 -10.14
C LEU A 170 11.89 15.60 -8.90
N PRO A 171 12.52 14.56 -8.34
CA PRO A 171 13.39 14.73 -7.20
C PRO A 171 14.68 15.45 -7.64
N SER A 172 15.18 16.34 -6.79
CA SER A 172 16.48 17.00 -7.03
C SER A 172 17.66 16.19 -6.54
N HIS A 173 17.43 15.24 -5.63
CA HIS A 173 18.48 14.44 -4.98
C HIS A 173 18.02 12.99 -4.79
N ARG A 174 19.00 12.11 -4.61
CA ARG A 174 18.81 10.71 -4.23
C ARG A 174 19.68 10.37 -3.03
N TYR A 175 19.13 9.60 -2.12
CA TYR A 175 19.82 9.08 -0.95
C TYR A 175 20.24 7.63 -1.19
N ILE A 176 21.50 7.34 -0.97
CA ILE A 176 22.11 6.01 -1.14
C ILE A 176 22.54 5.53 0.23
N SER A 177 22.08 4.36 0.63
CA SER A 177 22.41 3.78 1.94
C SER A 177 23.91 3.54 2.06
N LEU A 178 24.50 3.99 3.17
CA LEU A 178 25.90 3.69 3.52
C LEU A 178 26.04 2.36 4.26
N LEU A 179 24.92 1.77 4.69
CA LEU A 179 24.87 0.48 5.40
C LEU A 179 24.88 -0.72 4.44
N ASP A 180 24.72 -0.49 3.14
CA ASP A 180 24.70 -1.51 2.10
C ASP A 180 25.98 -1.43 1.25
N GLU A 181 26.93 -2.35 1.50
CA GLU A 181 28.16 -2.48 0.70
C GLU A 181 27.97 -3.33 -0.57
N GLY A 182 26.73 -3.67 -0.92
CA GLY A 182 26.41 -4.44 -2.12
C GLY A 182 26.72 -3.71 -3.43
N PRO A 183 26.81 -4.43 -4.56
CA PRO A 183 27.11 -3.84 -5.87
C PRO A 183 26.01 -2.88 -6.38
N CYS A 184 24.83 -2.89 -5.76
CA CYS A 184 23.72 -2.01 -6.05
C CYS A 184 23.10 -1.56 -4.71
N PRO A 185 23.65 -0.51 -4.08
CA PRO A 185 23.21 -0.09 -2.76
C PRO A 185 21.73 0.36 -2.79
N GLU A 186 21.02 0.13 -1.69
CA GLU A 186 19.64 0.62 -1.51
C GLU A 186 19.56 2.14 -1.73
N THR A 187 18.55 2.58 -2.49
CA THR A 187 18.33 4.01 -2.77
C THR A 187 16.91 4.47 -2.42
N ARG A 188 16.80 5.71 -1.95
CA ARG A 188 15.54 6.37 -1.58
C ARG A 188 15.50 7.82 -2.06
N TRP A 189 14.30 8.37 -2.18
CA TRP A 189 14.10 9.78 -2.50
C TRP A 189 14.18 10.70 -1.27
N TYR A 190 14.05 10.13 -0.08
CA TYR A 190 14.27 10.82 1.19
C TYR A 190 14.94 9.88 2.21
N PRO A 191 15.74 10.41 3.15
CA PRO A 191 16.44 9.57 4.12
C PRO A 191 15.45 9.10 5.18
N ILE A 192 15.67 7.90 5.71
CA ILE A 192 14.87 7.36 6.82
C ILE A 192 15.80 6.94 7.96
N PRO A 193 15.37 7.04 9.23
CA PRO A 193 16.17 6.56 10.35
C PRO A 193 16.38 5.04 10.22
N VAL A 194 17.62 4.61 10.06
CA VAL A 194 18.02 3.20 10.10
C VAL A 194 19.06 3.06 11.20
N MET A 195 18.80 2.14 12.13
CA MET A 195 19.74 1.87 13.22
C MET A 195 20.91 1.02 12.67
N PRO A 196 22.17 1.35 13.00
CA PRO A 196 23.31 0.49 12.65
C PRO A 196 23.15 -0.88 13.31
N PHE A 197 23.43 -1.95 12.56
CA PHE A 197 23.37 -3.32 13.08
C PHE A 197 24.20 -3.47 14.36
N GLY A 198 23.58 -4.00 15.43
CA GLY A 198 24.25 -4.25 16.71
C GLY A 198 24.22 -3.09 17.72
N THR A 199 23.52 -1.99 17.42
CA THR A 199 23.17 -0.99 18.44
C THR A 199 22.01 -1.49 19.29
N GLU A 200 22.32 -2.11 20.42
CA GLU A 200 21.35 -2.39 21.47
C GLU A 200 21.00 -1.06 22.15
N ASP A 201 20.01 -0.37 21.61
CA ASP A 201 19.31 0.62 22.42
C ASP A 201 18.27 -0.14 23.25
N GLU A 202 18.32 -0.01 24.58
CA GLU A 202 17.27 -0.44 25.50
C GLU A 202 16.01 0.41 25.25
N THR A 203 15.47 0.35 24.04
CA THR A 203 14.23 1.01 23.68
C THR A 203 13.14 0.23 24.40
N SER A 204 12.70 0.82 25.52
CA SER A 204 11.45 0.50 26.21
C SER A 204 10.40 0.09 25.19
N SER A 205 10.17 -1.21 25.06
CA SER A 205 9.19 -1.81 24.17
C SER A 205 7.79 -1.42 24.64
N GLY A 206 7.37 -0.20 24.31
CA GLY A 206 6.19 0.42 24.88
C GLY A 206 4.88 -0.20 24.38
N LEU A 207 4.88 -0.81 23.20
CA LEU A 207 3.71 -1.44 22.59
C LEU A 207 3.88 -2.95 22.53
N HIS A 208 3.23 -3.64 23.47
CA HIS A 208 3.19 -5.10 23.56
C HIS A 208 1.86 -5.66 23.02
N ARG A 209 1.68 -6.98 23.06
CA ARG A 209 0.47 -7.69 22.57
C ARG A 209 -0.87 -7.30 23.23
N GLY A 210 -0.86 -6.45 24.26
CA GLY A 210 -2.10 -5.96 24.89
C GLY A 210 -2.79 -4.92 24.02
N TYR A 211 -2.04 -4.16 23.23
CA TYR A 211 -2.52 -3.01 22.46
C TYR A 211 -3.20 -3.40 21.14
N GLN A 212 -4.40 -3.98 21.23
CA GLN A 212 -5.17 -4.47 20.08
C GLN A 212 -6.05 -3.41 19.43
N TYR A 213 -6.27 -2.27 20.09
CA TYR A 213 -7.12 -1.22 19.55
C TYR A 213 -6.27 -0.02 19.14
N LEU A 214 -6.73 0.69 18.12
CA LEU A 214 -6.21 1.99 17.74
C LEU A 214 -7.25 3.05 18.02
N TRP A 215 -6.80 4.24 18.35
CA TRP A 215 -7.61 5.44 18.38
C TRP A 215 -7.00 6.51 17.50
N CYS A 216 -7.84 7.23 16.76
CA CYS A 216 -7.45 8.42 16.05
C CYS A 216 -8.63 9.39 15.94
N ARG A 217 -8.31 10.64 15.60
CA ARG A 217 -9.29 11.65 15.21
C ARG A 217 -9.05 12.08 13.77
N THR A 218 -9.95 11.73 12.86
CA THR A 218 -9.72 11.87 11.41
C THR A 218 -10.96 12.34 10.65
N ALA A 219 -10.79 12.63 9.36
CA ALA A 219 -11.87 12.97 8.45
C ALA A 219 -12.57 11.69 7.96
N ARG A 220 -13.89 11.78 7.78
CA ARG A 220 -14.76 10.71 7.34
C ARG A 220 -15.59 11.14 6.13
N ALA A 221 -15.88 10.20 5.23
CA ALA A 221 -16.87 10.34 4.18
C ALA A 221 -17.67 9.04 4.01
N ILE A 222 -18.87 9.16 3.44
CA ILE A 222 -19.65 8.02 2.95
C ILE A 222 -19.79 8.16 1.44
N LEU A 223 -19.36 7.14 0.70
CA LEU A 223 -19.49 7.05 -0.76
C LEU A 223 -20.26 5.77 -1.14
N THR A 224 -20.70 5.67 -2.39
CA THR A 224 -21.35 4.46 -2.90
C THR A 224 -20.42 3.66 -3.81
N VAL A 225 -20.52 2.33 -3.73
CA VAL A 225 -19.80 1.40 -4.60
C VAL A 225 -20.66 1.04 -5.83
N THR A 226 -20.02 0.73 -6.95
CA THR A 226 -20.67 0.16 -8.14
C THR A 226 -20.48 -1.34 -8.26
N ASP A 227 -21.33 -1.98 -9.05
CA ASP A 227 -21.08 -3.35 -9.53
C ASP A 227 -19.87 -3.46 -10.50
N GLN A 228 -19.48 -2.34 -11.12
CA GLN A 228 -18.29 -2.27 -11.99
C GLN A 228 -17.00 -2.48 -11.20
N LYS A 229 -16.15 -3.32 -11.78
CA LYS A 229 -14.88 -3.76 -11.22
C LYS A 229 -13.74 -3.37 -12.14
N LEU A 230 -12.68 -2.83 -11.55
CA LEU A 230 -11.45 -2.49 -12.23
C LEU A 230 -10.40 -3.57 -11.97
N TYR A 231 -9.88 -4.16 -13.04
CA TYR A 231 -8.79 -5.12 -13.00
C TYR A 231 -7.50 -4.39 -13.40
N PRO A 232 -6.49 -4.29 -12.52
CA PRO A 232 -5.21 -3.69 -12.87
C PRO A 232 -4.58 -4.45 -14.03
N THR A 233 -4.19 -3.72 -15.08
CA THR A 233 -3.70 -4.31 -16.33
C THR A 233 -2.18 -4.48 -16.41
N ASP A 234 -1.43 -3.99 -15.42
CA ASP A 234 0.04 -4.13 -15.36
C ASP A 234 0.45 -5.60 -15.04
N GLY A 235 0.29 -6.46 -16.05
CA GLY A 235 0.62 -7.87 -16.11
C GLY A 235 2.11 -8.16 -16.22
N LEU A 236 2.97 -7.33 -15.60
CA LEU A 236 4.40 -7.62 -15.51
C LEU A 236 4.88 -7.68 -14.04
N HIS A 237 4.81 -8.90 -13.51
CA HIS A 237 5.66 -9.43 -12.44
C HIS A 237 5.56 -8.88 -11.00
N THR A 238 4.49 -8.18 -10.61
CA THR A 238 4.11 -8.28 -9.19
C THR A 238 3.27 -9.53 -9.02
N ILE A 239 3.86 -10.53 -8.38
CA ILE A 239 3.22 -11.78 -8.02
C ILE A 239 1.91 -11.39 -7.30
N ASP A 240 0.76 -11.81 -7.83
CA ASP A 240 -0.49 -11.94 -7.08
C ASP A 240 -1.40 -10.68 -6.93
N HIS A 241 -1.75 -9.95 -8.01
CA HIS A 241 -2.91 -9.03 -8.03
C HIS A 241 -4.04 -9.56 -8.96
N GLN A 242 -4.72 -10.62 -8.54
CA GLN A 242 -5.92 -11.13 -9.22
C GLN A 242 -7.23 -10.53 -8.70
N VAL A 243 -7.17 -9.61 -7.72
CA VAL A 243 -8.37 -9.08 -7.06
C VAL A 243 -8.76 -7.74 -7.68
N PRO A 244 -10.00 -7.61 -8.20
CA PRO A 244 -10.48 -6.36 -8.77
C PRO A 244 -10.75 -5.31 -7.68
N TYR A 245 -10.52 -4.05 -8.04
CA TYR A 245 -11.00 -2.92 -7.29
C TYR A 245 -12.48 -2.67 -7.59
N HIS A 246 -13.24 -2.36 -6.55
CA HIS A 246 -14.60 -1.84 -6.65
C HIS A 246 -14.55 -0.33 -6.85
N LEU A 247 -15.25 0.21 -7.85
CA LEU A 247 -15.25 1.64 -8.10
C LEU A 247 -16.17 2.39 -7.12
N LEU A 248 -15.72 3.56 -6.67
CA LEU A 248 -16.48 4.48 -5.82
C LEU A 248 -17.07 5.60 -6.67
N LYS A 249 -18.33 5.95 -6.39
CA LYS A 249 -19.07 7.01 -7.08
C LYS A 249 -19.44 8.16 -6.15
N ASN A 250 -19.47 9.36 -6.71
CA ASN A 250 -20.16 10.49 -6.08
C ASN A 250 -21.67 10.44 -6.38
N LYS A 251 -22.41 11.40 -5.81
CA LYS A 251 -23.86 11.55 -5.99
C LYS A 251 -24.27 11.78 -7.46
N ASP A 252 -23.36 12.29 -8.28
CA ASP A 252 -23.60 12.57 -9.70
C ASP A 252 -23.25 11.37 -10.62
N GLY A 253 -22.83 10.23 -10.04
CA GLY A 253 -22.48 9.01 -10.79
C GLY A 253 -21.08 9.03 -11.43
N GLY A 254 -20.26 10.05 -11.15
CA GLY A 254 -18.85 10.11 -11.56
C GLY A 254 -17.99 9.14 -10.75
N THR A 255 -16.98 8.52 -11.37
CA THR A 255 -15.99 7.68 -10.65
C THR A 255 -15.01 8.58 -9.90
N VAL A 256 -14.89 8.35 -8.60
CA VAL A 256 -14.13 9.24 -7.69
C VAL A 256 -13.09 8.50 -6.86
N GLY A 257 -13.05 7.18 -6.95
CA GLY A 257 -12.16 6.37 -6.15
C GLY A 257 -12.26 4.89 -6.48
N ALA A 258 -11.44 4.12 -5.81
CA ALA A 258 -11.37 2.67 -5.91
C ALA A 258 -11.21 2.08 -4.50
N LEU A 259 -11.84 0.93 -4.26
CA LEU A 259 -11.86 0.22 -2.99
C LEU A 259 -11.48 -1.23 -3.20
N LEU A 260 -10.59 -1.74 -2.35
CA LEU A 260 -10.14 -3.13 -2.33
C LEU A 260 -10.52 -3.77 -0.98
N PRO A 261 -11.58 -4.60 -0.95
CA PRO A 261 -11.94 -5.41 0.21
C PRO A 261 -10.85 -6.42 0.58
N HIS A 262 -10.78 -6.79 1.85
CA HIS A 262 -9.84 -7.82 2.32
C HIS A 262 -10.21 -9.22 1.83
N ASN A 263 -11.50 -9.53 1.79
CA ASN A 263 -11.98 -10.89 1.55
C ASN A 263 -13.11 -10.94 0.53
N GLU A 264 -13.36 -12.15 0.03
CA GLU A 264 -14.39 -12.41 -0.99
C GLU A 264 -15.80 -12.13 -0.48
N HIS A 265 -16.11 -12.46 0.77
CA HIS A 265 -17.42 -12.22 1.37
C HIS A 265 -17.79 -10.73 1.37
N ASP A 266 -16.86 -9.87 1.80
CA ASP A 266 -17.03 -8.43 1.79
C ASP A 266 -17.13 -7.92 0.35
N SER A 267 -16.30 -8.45 -0.56
CA SER A 267 -16.38 -8.12 -1.99
C SER A 267 -17.71 -8.54 -2.63
N GLU A 268 -18.35 -9.63 -2.19
CA GLU A 268 -19.65 -10.09 -2.69
C GLU A 268 -20.82 -9.29 -2.09
N SER A 269 -20.64 -8.75 -0.88
CA SER A 269 -21.63 -7.88 -0.25
C SER A 269 -21.73 -6.49 -0.89
N LEU A 270 -20.66 -6.02 -1.53
CA LEU A 270 -20.62 -4.74 -2.24
C LEU A 270 -21.38 -4.84 -3.57
N ARG A 271 -22.65 -4.46 -3.53
CA ARG A 271 -23.53 -4.34 -4.71
C ARG A 271 -23.62 -2.89 -5.17
N GLN A 272 -24.22 -2.67 -6.34
CA GLN A 272 -24.55 -1.34 -6.84
C GLN A 272 -25.20 -0.48 -5.74
N ASP A 273 -24.68 0.74 -5.58
CA ASP A 273 -25.12 1.76 -4.64
C ASP A 273 -24.94 1.42 -3.15
N THR A 274 -24.14 0.39 -2.82
CA THR A 274 -23.83 0.05 -1.43
C THR A 274 -23.03 1.19 -0.78
N PRO A 275 -23.51 1.79 0.32
CA PRO A 275 -22.78 2.83 1.03
C PRO A 275 -21.59 2.22 1.78
N VAL A 276 -20.43 2.88 1.68
CA VAL A 276 -19.22 2.50 2.43
C VAL A 276 -18.72 3.69 3.23
N GLU A 277 -18.46 3.45 4.52
CA GLU A 277 -17.88 4.45 5.42
C GLU A 277 -16.36 4.43 5.32
N LEU A 278 -15.78 5.56 4.95
CA LEU A 278 -14.36 5.72 4.67
C LEU A 278 -13.74 6.73 5.62
N ILE A 279 -12.56 6.42 6.14
CA ILE A 279 -11.74 7.34 6.91
C ILE A 279 -10.42 7.61 6.20
N ALA A 280 -10.00 8.87 6.12
CA ALA A 280 -8.70 9.21 5.53
C ALA A 280 -7.57 8.97 6.51
N ILE A 281 -6.43 8.49 5.99
CA ILE A 281 -5.25 8.14 6.80
C ILE A 281 -3.95 8.75 6.30
N ALA A 282 -3.82 8.99 4.99
CA ALA A 282 -2.67 9.65 4.37
C ALA A 282 -3.11 10.37 3.08
N LYS A 283 -2.40 11.45 2.70
CA LYS A 283 -2.47 11.99 1.34
C LYS A 283 -1.42 11.35 0.45
N GLY A 284 -1.70 11.38 -0.83
CA GLY A 284 -0.83 10.79 -1.83
C GLY A 284 -1.41 10.95 -3.22
N TRP A 285 -1.00 10.05 -4.09
CA TRP A 285 -1.54 9.94 -5.45
C TRP A 285 -1.69 8.47 -5.84
N SER A 286 -2.49 8.25 -6.88
CA SER A 286 -2.68 6.93 -7.48
C SER A 286 -2.82 7.05 -9.00
N THR A 287 -2.38 6.01 -9.72
CA THR A 287 -2.61 5.83 -11.16
C THR A 287 -3.78 4.89 -11.47
N ILE A 288 -4.36 4.26 -10.43
CA ILE A 288 -5.35 3.17 -10.56
C ILE A 288 -6.51 3.55 -11.49
N LEU A 289 -7.09 4.76 -11.37
CA LEU A 289 -8.24 5.17 -12.18
C LEU A 289 -7.87 5.66 -13.60
N LYS A 290 -6.58 5.88 -13.90
CA LYS A 290 -6.08 6.35 -15.20
C LYS A 290 -5.51 5.23 -16.06
N GLU A 291 -4.89 4.23 -15.44
CA GLU A 291 -4.42 3.01 -16.12
C GLU A 291 -5.58 2.29 -16.84
N GLU A 292 -6.82 2.37 -16.34
CA GLU A 292 -8.04 1.87 -17.00
C GLU A 292 -8.28 2.43 -18.42
N SER A 293 -7.89 3.68 -18.67
CA SER A 293 -8.25 4.39 -19.90
C SER A 293 -7.31 4.12 -21.08
N VAL A 294 -6.12 3.56 -20.83
CA VAL A 294 -5.08 3.38 -21.84
C VAL A 294 -5.14 1.99 -22.50
N GLU A 295 -5.68 0.97 -21.82
CA GLU A 295 -5.69 -0.42 -22.30
C GLU A 295 -7.04 -0.92 -22.82
N LYS A 296 -7.97 -0.01 -23.16
CA LYS A 296 -9.22 -0.37 -23.86
C LYS A 296 -9.02 -0.77 -25.33
N GLU A 297 -7.80 -0.76 -25.85
CA GLU A 297 -7.49 -1.38 -27.15
C GLU A 297 -7.28 -2.90 -26.97
N GLU A 298 -8.41 -3.61 -27.06
CA GLU A 298 -8.55 -5.01 -27.44
C GLU A 298 -7.82 -6.09 -26.59
N SER A 299 -8.35 -6.37 -25.39
CA SER A 299 -8.21 -7.72 -24.84
C SER A 299 -9.14 -8.66 -25.64
N THR A 300 -8.61 -9.32 -26.66
CA THR A 300 -9.31 -10.38 -27.38
C THR A 300 -9.61 -11.53 -26.40
N THR A 301 -10.87 -11.72 -26.08
CA THR A 301 -11.37 -12.94 -25.42
C THR A 301 -10.97 -14.14 -26.27
N HIS A 302 -10.15 -15.05 -25.74
CA HIS A 302 -9.79 -16.31 -26.42
C HIS A 302 -11.05 -17.12 -26.75
N PRO A 303 -11.48 -17.22 -28.02
CA PRO A 303 -12.48 -18.20 -28.41
C PRO A 303 -11.80 -19.58 -28.43
N ALA A 304 -12.60 -20.64 -28.29
CA ALA A 304 -12.15 -22.03 -28.34
C ALA A 304 -11.18 -22.29 -29.50
N GLU A 305 -10.04 -22.93 -29.19
CA GLU A 305 -8.93 -23.23 -30.10
C GLU A 305 -9.43 -23.88 -31.39
N THR A 306 -9.60 -23.04 -32.41
CA THR A 306 -9.73 -23.49 -33.80
C THR A 306 -8.31 -23.47 -34.37
N PRO A 307 -7.82 -24.54 -35.02
CA PRO A 307 -6.47 -24.54 -35.57
C PRO A 307 -6.29 -23.38 -36.55
N LEU A 308 -5.35 -22.49 -36.24
CA LEU A 308 -5.01 -21.36 -37.11
C LEU A 308 -4.39 -21.88 -38.40
N THR A 309 -4.67 -21.20 -39.50
CA THR A 309 -4.01 -21.45 -40.78
C THR A 309 -2.57 -20.91 -40.75
N LEU A 310 -1.70 -21.44 -41.62
CA LEU A 310 -0.30 -20.99 -41.70
C LEU A 310 -0.17 -19.49 -42.01
N GLU A 311 -1.11 -18.92 -42.78
CA GLU A 311 -1.15 -17.49 -43.11
C GLU A 311 -1.50 -16.63 -41.89
N GLU A 312 -2.42 -17.09 -41.03
CA GLU A 312 -2.76 -16.42 -39.77
C GLU A 312 -1.61 -16.49 -38.75
N GLU A 313 -0.89 -17.61 -38.69
CA GLU A 313 0.30 -17.75 -37.83
C GLU A 313 1.45 -16.81 -38.27
N GLU A 314 1.67 -16.65 -39.58
CA GLU A 314 2.67 -15.72 -40.11
C GLU A 314 2.29 -14.26 -39.88
N ALA A 315 1.01 -13.90 -40.06
CA ALA A 315 0.51 -12.55 -39.78
C ALA A 315 0.68 -12.17 -38.29
N ILE A 316 0.27 -13.05 -37.37
CA ILE A 316 0.46 -12.87 -35.92
C ILE A 316 1.95 -12.74 -35.58
N ARG A 317 2.83 -13.46 -36.27
CA ARG A 317 4.27 -13.42 -36.03
C ARG A 317 4.90 -12.10 -36.51
N GLU A 318 4.49 -11.57 -37.66
CA GLU A 318 4.95 -10.27 -38.15
C GLU A 318 4.40 -9.11 -37.31
N GLU A 319 3.12 -9.15 -36.94
CA GLU A 319 2.51 -8.18 -36.02
C GLU A 319 3.22 -8.19 -34.66
N LYS A 320 3.51 -9.38 -34.11
CA LYS A 320 4.33 -9.49 -32.89
C LYS A 320 5.73 -8.91 -33.08
N LYS A 321 6.39 -9.14 -34.22
CA LYS A 321 7.73 -8.56 -34.47
C LYS A 321 7.69 -7.04 -34.52
N GLU A 322 6.69 -6.45 -35.18
CA GLU A 322 6.51 -5.01 -35.26
C GLU A 322 6.21 -4.43 -33.87
N TYR A 323 5.27 -5.03 -33.14
CA TYR A 323 4.98 -4.73 -31.73
C TYR A 323 6.25 -4.75 -30.88
N TRP A 324 7.01 -5.86 -30.90
CA TRP A 324 8.26 -5.98 -30.14
C TRP A 324 9.32 -4.95 -30.60
N SER A 325 9.39 -4.62 -31.89
CA SER A 325 10.34 -3.62 -32.40
C SER A 325 10.05 -2.21 -31.86
N GLU A 326 8.77 -1.83 -31.77
CA GLU A 326 8.35 -0.57 -31.15
C GLU A 326 8.52 -0.63 -29.61
N PHE A 327 8.34 -1.82 -29.03
CA PHE A 327 8.51 -2.10 -27.60
C PHE A 327 9.96 -1.94 -27.11
N TYR A 328 10.95 -2.09 -27.99
CA TYR A 328 12.39 -1.92 -27.67
C TYR A 328 12.96 -0.53 -28.00
N LYS A 329 12.12 0.39 -28.48
CA LYS A 329 12.58 1.75 -28.83
C LYS A 329 13.01 2.54 -27.60
N GLU A 330 14.16 3.20 -27.71
CA GLU A 330 14.59 4.20 -26.74
C GLU A 330 13.83 5.51 -26.97
N VAL A 331 13.32 6.09 -25.88
CA VAL A 331 12.57 7.35 -25.87
C VAL A 331 13.21 8.33 -24.89
N PRO A 332 13.05 9.65 -25.06
CA PRO A 332 13.50 10.62 -24.07
C PRO A 332 12.93 10.29 -22.69
N TRP A 333 13.79 10.23 -21.67
CA TRP A 333 13.35 9.87 -20.31
C TRP A 333 12.35 10.88 -19.76
N MET A 334 12.57 12.17 -20.04
CA MET A 334 11.69 13.26 -19.59
C MET A 334 10.27 13.13 -20.14
N ASP A 335 10.11 12.74 -21.40
CA ASP A 335 8.77 12.55 -21.98
C ASP A 335 8.00 11.45 -21.24
N ARG A 336 8.68 10.34 -20.90
CA ARG A 336 8.08 9.25 -20.09
C ARG A 336 7.75 9.70 -18.68
N PHE A 337 8.62 10.52 -18.06
CA PHE A 337 8.38 11.06 -16.73
C PHE A 337 7.13 11.94 -16.72
N GLU A 338 7.01 12.88 -17.67
CA GLU A 338 5.85 13.77 -17.77
C GLU A 338 4.57 13.00 -18.09
N GLU A 339 4.60 12.04 -19.02
CA GLU A 339 3.46 11.16 -19.29
C GLU A 339 3.04 10.37 -18.03
N GLY A 340 4.01 9.86 -17.28
CA GLY A 340 3.77 9.17 -16.02
C GLY A 340 3.20 10.11 -14.95
N LYS A 341 3.65 11.36 -14.90
CA LYS A 341 3.17 12.39 -13.98
C LYS A 341 1.71 12.74 -14.24
N GLU A 342 1.31 12.88 -15.50
CA GLU A 342 -0.08 13.17 -15.90
C GLU A 342 -1.08 12.09 -15.46
N LYS A 343 -0.62 10.84 -15.32
CA LYS A 343 -1.43 9.71 -14.85
C LYS A 343 -1.62 9.71 -13.32
N LYS A 344 -0.81 10.45 -12.55
CA LYS A 344 -0.83 10.45 -11.08
C LYS A 344 -1.86 11.42 -10.54
N GLN A 345 -2.99 10.89 -10.08
CA GLN A 345 -4.09 11.68 -9.56
C GLN A 345 -3.96 11.84 -8.05
N ASP A 346 -3.99 13.08 -7.56
CA ASP A 346 -3.90 13.37 -6.12
C ASP A 346 -5.17 12.94 -5.39
N GLY A 347 -4.98 12.54 -4.13
CA GLY A 347 -6.08 12.06 -3.32
C GLY A 347 -5.69 11.60 -1.93
N TYR A 348 -6.62 10.88 -1.34
CA TYR A 348 -6.55 10.37 0.00
C TYR A 348 -6.52 8.85 -0.04
N HIS A 349 -5.56 8.27 0.67
CA HIS A 349 -5.58 6.87 1.04
C HIS A 349 -6.55 6.72 2.20
N VAL A 350 -7.49 5.79 2.04
CA VAL A 350 -8.62 5.62 2.96
C VAL A 350 -8.73 4.18 3.44
N LEU A 351 -9.29 4.02 4.64
CA LEU A 351 -9.72 2.72 5.15
C LEU A 351 -11.24 2.64 5.05
N TRP A 352 -11.75 1.52 4.53
CA TRP A 352 -13.15 1.17 4.68
C TRP A 352 -13.35 0.50 6.04
N ILE A 353 -14.31 1.03 6.80
CA ILE A 353 -14.67 0.55 8.11
C ILE A 353 -16.15 0.16 8.20
N GLU A 354 -16.45 -0.78 9.10
CA GLU A 354 -17.80 -1.11 9.57
C GLU A 354 -17.80 -1.12 11.10
N TRP A 355 -18.96 -0.97 11.73
CA TRP A 355 -19.06 -0.88 13.18
C TRP A 355 -19.59 -2.18 13.79
N GLU A 356 -18.89 -2.67 14.82
CA GLU A 356 -19.32 -3.78 15.65
C GLU A 356 -19.21 -3.36 17.12
N ASN A 357 -20.36 -3.29 17.83
CA ASN A 357 -20.43 -2.93 19.25
C ASN A 357 -19.68 -1.63 19.62
N GLY A 358 -19.73 -0.61 18.76
CA GLY A 358 -19.06 0.68 18.98
C GLY A 358 -17.57 0.71 18.64
N VAL A 359 -17.01 -0.39 18.11
CA VAL A 359 -15.65 -0.47 17.60
C VAL A 359 -15.69 -0.56 16.08
N ALA A 360 -14.92 0.30 15.41
CA ALA A 360 -14.73 0.23 13.98
C ALA A 360 -13.86 -0.98 13.63
N TYR A 361 -14.22 -1.67 12.56
CA TYR A 361 -13.54 -2.83 12.03
C TYR A 361 -13.07 -2.51 10.62
N ARG A 362 -11.79 -2.73 10.33
CA ARG A 362 -11.25 -2.48 8.99
C ARG A 362 -11.63 -3.60 8.02
N LYS A 363 -12.28 -3.22 6.93
CA LYS A 363 -12.80 -4.10 5.87
C LYS A 363 -11.96 -4.07 4.59
N GLY A 364 -11.22 -2.99 4.34
CA GLY A 364 -10.40 -2.86 3.15
C GLY A 364 -9.52 -1.61 3.13
N TYR A 365 -8.87 -1.40 1.98
CA TYR A 365 -8.08 -0.22 1.64
C TYR A 365 -8.67 0.42 0.38
N GLY A 366 -8.65 1.75 0.29
CA GLY A 366 -9.08 2.44 -0.91
C GLY A 366 -8.32 3.73 -1.16
N PHE A 367 -8.67 4.36 -2.28
CA PHE A 367 -8.18 5.66 -2.69
C PHE A 367 -9.33 6.52 -3.21
N VAL A 368 -9.38 7.79 -2.81
CA VAL A 368 -10.41 8.75 -3.26
C VAL A 368 -9.73 10.02 -3.76
N LEU A 369 -10.15 10.52 -4.92
CA LEU A 369 -9.64 11.74 -5.54
C LEU A 369 -9.80 12.95 -4.61
N GLU A 370 -8.78 13.81 -4.57
CA GLU A 370 -8.69 14.92 -3.61
C GLU A 370 -9.87 15.89 -3.71
N LYS A 371 -10.19 16.31 -4.94
CA LYS A 371 -11.29 17.25 -5.21
C LYS A 371 -12.61 16.73 -4.64
N GLU A 372 -12.88 15.44 -4.83
CA GLU A 372 -14.13 14.81 -4.42
C GLU A 372 -14.14 14.57 -2.92
N TRP A 373 -13.05 14.08 -2.33
CA TRP A 373 -12.93 13.93 -0.88
C TRP A 373 -13.19 15.25 -0.16
N ASN A 374 -12.57 16.35 -0.63
CA ASN A 374 -12.73 17.68 -0.03
C ASN A 374 -14.17 18.21 -0.13
N SER A 375 -14.98 17.70 -1.07
CA SER A 375 -16.38 18.06 -1.26
C SER A 375 -17.34 17.23 -0.40
N VAL A 376 -17.03 15.95 -0.18
CA VAL A 376 -17.94 14.97 0.45
C VAL A 376 -17.58 14.63 1.89
N ALA A 377 -16.35 14.89 2.32
CA ALA A 377 -15.91 14.63 3.67
C ALA A 377 -16.65 15.53 4.67
N GLU A 378 -16.96 14.97 5.84
CA GLU A 378 -17.60 15.71 6.91
C GLU A 378 -16.71 16.84 7.41
N THR A 379 -17.32 18.01 7.65
CA THR A 379 -16.61 19.20 8.15
C THR A 379 -15.95 18.94 9.51
N SER A 380 -16.61 18.17 10.38
CA SER A 380 -16.07 17.80 11.69
C SER A 380 -15.30 16.49 11.60
N ARG A 381 -14.09 16.48 12.19
CA ARG A 381 -13.35 15.23 12.42
C ARG A 381 -14.05 14.36 13.47
N VAL A 382 -14.03 13.05 13.22
CA VAL A 382 -14.64 12.02 14.06
C VAL A 382 -13.58 11.25 14.84
N ASP A 383 -13.95 10.79 16.04
CA ASP A 383 -13.12 9.90 16.86
C ASP A 383 -13.40 8.46 16.44
N ILE A 384 -12.35 7.72 16.12
CA ILE A 384 -12.45 6.33 15.67
C ILE A 384 -11.67 5.46 16.66
N THR A 385 -12.34 4.44 17.19
CA THR A 385 -11.69 3.31 17.85
C THR A 385 -11.71 2.12 16.89
N LEU A 386 -10.54 1.73 16.37
CA LEU A 386 -10.37 0.66 15.39
C LEU A 386 -9.85 -0.61 16.08
N GLY A 387 -10.57 -1.72 15.94
CA GLY A 387 -10.29 -3.01 16.62
C GLY A 387 -10.10 -4.14 15.65
#